data_AF-Q20769-F1
#
_entry.id   AF-Q20769-F1
#
_cell.length_a   1.000
_cell.length_b   1.000
_cell.length_c   1.000
_cell.angle_alpha   90.00
_cell.angle_beta   90.00
_cell.angle_gamma   90.00
#
_symmetry.space_group_name_H-M   'P 1'
#
loop_
_entity.id
_entity.type
_entity.pdbx_description
1 polymer ?
#
loop_
_entity_poly.entity_id
_entity_poly.type
_entity_poly.pdbx_seq_one_letter_code
_entity_poly.pdbx_strand_id
1 'polypeptide(L)'
;MNRFSCALLLVAVGFAGANVCTDDTGHWMFSLAEGVTDYSYGGSKLNTKYYCFEGCLNTGTALQNYKILLAGTNATMLERTRPVKDIVSLHSQAVVRDDDPNAEFCVDDTLRNDVKNALQKSTKNTCKNIVNTLVLNLNRPGWAITCIQFDEFALDGVVTDKNFCSYDAVQNGEIFTIRLAKLDMS
;
A
#
# COMPACT_ATOMS: atom_id res chain seq x y z
N MET A 1 -12.80 -6.57 19.42
CA MET A 1 -11.44 -6.86 19.91
C MET A 1 -11.14 -8.32 19.61
N ASN A 2 -10.66 -8.62 18.39
CA ASN A 2 -10.04 -9.91 18.10
C ASN A 2 -8.53 -9.67 18.13
N ARG A 3 -7.88 -10.10 19.22
CA ARG A 3 -6.43 -10.15 19.34
C ARG A 3 -5.95 -11.40 18.60
N PHE A 4 -5.94 -11.37 17.27
CA PHE A 4 -5.18 -12.37 16.51
C PHE A 4 -3.70 -12.01 16.65
N SER A 5 -2.98 -12.88 17.36
CA SER A 5 -1.57 -12.73 17.71
C SER A 5 -0.68 -12.79 16.46
N CYS A 6 0.39 -11.99 16.47
CA CYS A 6 1.59 -12.02 15.60
C CYS A 6 2.16 -13.41 15.20
N ALA A 7 1.65 -14.50 15.79
CA ALA A 7 2.15 -15.86 15.61
C ALA A 7 1.74 -16.51 14.27
N LEU A 8 0.75 -15.99 13.54
CA LEU A 8 0.24 -16.63 12.32
C LEU A 8 1.01 -16.30 11.03
N LEU A 9 1.86 -15.26 11.03
CA LEU A 9 2.63 -14.87 9.84
C LEU A 9 3.79 -15.83 9.50
N LEU A 10 4.20 -16.70 10.43
CA LEU A 10 5.34 -17.62 10.27
C LEU A 10 5.07 -18.84 9.36
N VAL A 11 3.88 -18.96 8.75
CA VAL A 11 3.55 -20.06 7.81
C VAL A 11 3.46 -19.58 6.34
N ALA A 12 3.75 -18.31 6.07
CA ALA A 12 3.34 -17.61 4.84
C ALA A 12 4.10 -17.95 3.55
N VAL A 13 5.24 -18.66 3.57
CA VAL A 13 5.90 -19.10 2.31
C VAL A 13 5.17 -20.31 1.68
N GLY A 14 4.26 -20.98 2.42
CA GLY A 14 3.40 -22.07 1.92
C GLY A 14 1.90 -21.76 1.92
N PHE A 15 1.50 -20.51 2.21
CA PHE A 15 0.11 -20.10 2.44
C PHE A 15 -0.33 -18.97 1.49
N ALA A 16 -0.27 -19.20 0.19
CA ALA A 16 -0.98 -18.36 -0.78
C ALA A 16 -2.52 -18.52 -0.71
N GLY A 17 -3.13 -18.97 0.41
CA GLY A 17 -4.51 -19.46 0.36
C GLY A 17 -5.33 -19.66 1.63
N ALA A 18 -4.88 -19.28 2.84
CA ALA A 18 -5.81 -19.22 3.99
C ALA A 18 -6.27 -17.79 4.24
N ASN A 19 -7.20 -17.35 3.37
CA ASN A 19 -8.18 -16.27 3.55
C ASN A 19 -8.01 -15.42 4.81
N VAL A 20 -7.15 -14.39 4.76
CA VAL A 20 -7.20 -13.39 5.83
C VAL A 20 -8.47 -12.57 5.65
N CYS A 21 -8.81 -12.13 4.42
CA CYS A 21 -10.05 -11.38 4.15
C CYS A 21 -10.43 -11.32 2.67
N THR A 22 -10.36 -12.40 1.89
CA THR A 22 -10.77 -12.37 0.47
C THR A 22 -12.05 -13.17 0.27
N ASP A 23 -12.88 -12.74 -0.67
CA ASP A 23 -13.98 -13.55 -1.21
C ASP A 23 -13.67 -13.94 -2.66
N ASP A 24 -14.45 -14.85 -3.24
CA ASP A 24 -14.26 -15.32 -4.63
C ASP A 24 -14.78 -14.29 -5.67
N THR A 25 -15.00 -13.03 -5.29
CA THR A 25 -15.66 -12.01 -6.13
C THR A 25 -14.89 -10.69 -6.20
N GLY A 26 -15.10 -9.93 -7.27
CA GLY A 26 -14.50 -8.62 -7.45
C GLY A 26 -12.98 -8.65 -7.65
N HIS A 27 -12.34 -7.48 -7.47
CA HIS A 27 -10.93 -7.28 -7.78
C HIS A 27 -10.12 -7.06 -6.51
N TRP A 28 -9.54 -8.13 -5.97
CA TRP A 28 -8.71 -8.08 -4.77
C TRP A 28 -7.26 -7.73 -5.08
N MET A 29 -6.69 -6.76 -4.38
CA MET A 29 -5.25 -6.52 -4.39
C MET A 29 -4.63 -6.96 -3.09
N PHE A 30 -3.53 -7.70 -3.19
CA PHE A 30 -2.75 -8.15 -2.05
C PHE A 30 -1.40 -7.40 -1.97
N SER A 31 -0.81 -7.40 -0.78
CA SER A 31 0.62 -7.18 -0.61
C SER A 31 1.11 -7.88 0.63
N LEU A 32 2.32 -8.43 0.51
CA LEU A 32 3.16 -8.97 1.56
C LEU A 32 4.46 -8.17 1.59
N ALA A 33 4.94 -7.84 2.77
CA ALA A 33 6.27 -7.26 2.97
C ALA A 33 6.99 -7.99 4.10
N GLU A 34 8.29 -8.19 3.93
CA GLU A 34 9.26 -8.68 4.92
C GLU A 34 10.28 -7.57 5.22
N GLY A 35 10.94 -7.65 6.38
CA GLY A 35 11.77 -6.56 6.89
C GLY A 35 10.97 -5.33 7.33
N VAL A 36 9.71 -5.49 7.75
CA VAL A 36 8.83 -4.36 8.13
C VAL A 36 9.30 -3.71 9.42
N THR A 37 9.61 -2.41 9.34
CA THR A 37 10.12 -1.59 10.45
C THR A 37 9.10 -0.57 10.96
N ASP A 38 8.12 -0.18 10.14
CA ASP A 38 6.97 0.64 10.54
C ASP A 38 5.77 0.35 9.65
N TYR A 39 4.55 0.52 10.18
CA TYR A 39 3.33 0.37 9.40
C TYR A 39 2.17 1.19 9.97
N SER A 40 1.21 1.53 9.10
CA SER A 40 -0.06 2.11 9.53
C SER A 40 -1.14 1.96 8.46
N TYR A 41 -2.39 2.13 8.88
CA TYR A 41 -3.55 2.11 8.00
C TYR A 41 -4.60 3.15 8.44
N GLY A 42 -5.44 3.59 7.50
CA GLY A 42 -6.44 4.62 7.73
C GLY A 42 -7.39 4.82 6.54
N GLY A 43 -8.13 5.92 6.58
CA GLY A 43 -9.22 6.19 5.65
C GLY A 43 -10.46 5.38 6.05
N SER A 44 -10.81 4.38 5.25
CA SER A 44 -11.86 3.41 5.58
C SER A 44 -11.49 2.53 6.77
N LYS A 45 -12.50 2.09 7.51
CA LYS A 45 -12.32 1.10 8.59
C LYS A 45 -12.04 -0.28 8.00
N LEU A 46 -11.23 -1.07 8.70
CA LEU A 46 -11.02 -2.48 8.36
C LEU A 46 -12.35 -3.24 8.41
N ASN A 47 -12.56 -4.11 7.42
CA ASN A 47 -13.71 -4.97 7.29
C ASN A 47 -13.32 -6.20 6.48
N THR A 48 -13.50 -7.39 7.06
CA THR A 48 -13.09 -8.65 6.45
C THR A 48 -13.77 -8.98 5.12
N LYS A 49 -14.82 -8.24 4.74
CA LYS A 49 -15.48 -8.37 3.44
C LYS A 49 -14.77 -7.66 2.28
N TYR A 50 -13.96 -6.63 2.56
CA TYR A 50 -13.39 -5.79 1.49
C TYR A 50 -12.05 -5.13 1.82
N TYR A 51 -11.59 -5.13 3.07
CA TYR A 51 -10.35 -4.44 3.45
C TYR A 51 -9.75 -4.97 4.75
N CYS A 52 -8.57 -5.55 4.65
CA CYS A 52 -7.78 -6.00 5.78
C CYS A 52 -6.32 -5.60 5.69
N PHE A 53 -5.74 -5.46 6.86
CA PHE A 53 -4.37 -5.07 7.08
C PHE A 53 -3.89 -5.67 8.38
N GLU A 54 -2.77 -6.37 8.34
CA GLU A 54 -2.10 -6.95 9.49
C GLU A 54 -0.61 -6.65 9.39
N GLY A 55 -0.04 -6.03 10.42
CA GLY A 55 1.40 -5.78 10.52
C GLY A 55 1.93 -6.31 11.84
N CYS A 56 3.13 -6.88 11.83
CA CYS A 56 3.80 -7.37 13.02
C CYS A 56 5.29 -7.00 13.01
N LEU A 57 5.67 -6.03 13.85
CA LEU A 57 7.05 -5.60 13.99
C LEU A 57 7.94 -6.68 14.60
N ASN A 58 7.38 -7.58 15.42
CA ASN A 58 8.15 -8.67 16.04
C ASN A 58 8.63 -9.71 15.01
N THR A 59 7.86 -9.95 13.96
CA THR A 59 8.22 -10.86 12.86
C THR A 59 8.79 -10.12 11.66
N GLY A 60 8.73 -8.78 11.65
CA GLY A 60 9.16 -7.96 10.52
C GLY A 60 8.27 -8.16 9.29
N THR A 61 6.96 -8.37 9.47
CA THR A 61 6.06 -8.67 8.33
C THR A 61 4.82 -7.79 8.31
N ALA A 62 4.28 -7.56 7.12
CA ALA A 62 2.96 -6.96 6.94
C ALA A 62 2.23 -7.58 5.75
N LEU A 63 0.94 -7.85 5.94
CA LEU A 63 0.02 -8.36 4.95
C LEU A 63 -1.15 -7.40 4.80
N GLN A 64 -1.58 -7.15 3.58
CA GLN A 64 -2.77 -6.36 3.30
C GLN A 64 -3.55 -6.94 2.13
N ASN A 65 -4.88 -6.82 2.20
CA ASN A 65 -5.81 -7.18 1.14
C ASN A 65 -6.91 -6.13 1.06
N TYR A 66 -7.28 -5.69 -0.13
CA TYR A 66 -8.50 -4.89 -0.32
C TYR A 66 -9.14 -5.13 -1.68
N LYS A 67 -10.47 -5.16 -1.66
CA LYS A 67 -11.33 -5.25 -2.83
C LYS A 67 -11.46 -3.87 -3.44
N ILE A 68 -11.03 -3.71 -4.67
CA ILE A 68 -11.01 -2.43 -5.38
C ILE A 68 -12.27 -2.28 -6.21
N LEU A 69 -12.92 -1.12 -6.06
CA LEU A 69 -13.92 -0.67 -7.02
C LEU A 69 -13.18 -0.06 -8.21
N LEU A 70 -12.91 -0.84 -9.26
CA LEU A 70 -12.20 -0.33 -10.44
C LEU A 70 -12.97 0.82 -11.11
N ALA A 71 -12.24 1.83 -11.59
CA ALA A 71 -12.82 2.92 -12.37
C ALA A 71 -13.08 2.49 -13.83
N GLY A 72 -12.27 1.58 -14.36
CA GLY A 72 -12.40 1.03 -15.72
C GLY A 72 -12.70 -0.48 -15.74
N THR A 73 -13.05 -0.99 -16.91
CA THR A 73 -13.38 -2.43 -17.11
C THR A 73 -12.19 -3.29 -17.54
N ASN A 74 -11.07 -2.68 -17.94
CA ASN A 74 -9.94 -3.37 -18.57
C ASN A 74 -8.68 -3.41 -17.69
N ALA A 75 -8.85 -3.37 -16.37
CA ALA A 75 -7.72 -3.30 -15.46
C ALA A 75 -7.05 -4.68 -15.35
N THR A 76 -5.81 -4.79 -15.82
CA THR A 76 -5.00 -6.01 -15.70
C THR A 76 -4.17 -5.92 -14.42
N MET A 77 -4.34 -6.89 -13.52
CA MET A 77 -3.48 -7.03 -12.36
C MET A 77 -2.12 -7.58 -12.78
N LEU A 78 -1.05 -6.99 -12.26
CA LEU A 78 0.31 -7.49 -12.36
C LEU A 78 0.84 -7.76 -10.95
N GLU A 79 1.43 -8.94 -10.76
CA GLU A 79 2.22 -9.24 -9.56
C GLU A 79 3.66 -8.79 -9.78
N ARG A 80 4.25 -8.12 -8.78
CA ARG A 80 5.66 -7.72 -8.82
C ARG A 80 6.36 -7.99 -7.49
N THR A 81 7.61 -8.41 -7.60
CA THR A 81 8.56 -8.40 -6.49
C THR A 81 9.17 -7.01 -6.36
N ARG A 82 9.44 -6.60 -5.13
CA ARG A 82 9.94 -5.26 -4.81
C ARG A 82 11.07 -5.30 -3.77
N PRO A 83 12.27 -5.72 -4.18
CA PRO A 83 13.47 -5.51 -3.38
C PRO A 83 13.68 -4.02 -3.14
N VAL A 84 14.09 -3.62 -1.93
CA VAL A 84 14.30 -2.18 -1.60
C VAL A 84 15.29 -1.51 -2.57
N LYS A 85 16.34 -2.23 -2.97
CA LYS A 85 17.34 -1.75 -3.96
C LYS A 85 16.72 -1.33 -5.30
N ASP A 86 15.64 -1.99 -5.73
CA ASP A 86 15.02 -1.71 -7.02
C ASP A 86 14.15 -0.45 -6.93
N ILE A 87 13.49 -0.24 -5.78
CA ILE A 87 12.76 0.99 -5.46
C ILE A 87 13.74 2.18 -5.38
N VAL A 88 14.84 2.04 -4.65
CA VAL A 88 15.90 3.07 -4.56
C VAL A 88 16.44 3.42 -5.95
N SER A 89 16.71 2.41 -6.77
CA SER A 89 17.20 2.59 -8.15
C SER A 89 16.18 3.34 -9.02
N LEU A 90 14.89 2.96 -8.96
CA LEU A 90 13.81 3.61 -9.70
C LEU A 90 13.73 5.11 -9.35
N HIS A 91 13.71 5.44 -8.05
CA HIS A 91 13.66 6.83 -7.59
C HIS A 91 14.91 7.62 -7.96
N SER A 92 16.10 7.00 -7.88
CA SER A 92 17.35 7.65 -8.26
C SER A 92 17.40 7.95 -9.75
N GLN A 93 16.93 7.03 -10.60
CA GLN A 93 16.87 7.22 -12.04
C GLN A 93 15.84 8.27 -12.45
N ALA A 94 14.70 8.33 -11.76
CA ALA A 94 13.67 9.31 -12.03
C ALA A 94 14.17 10.75 -11.81
N VAL A 95 15.00 10.98 -10.78
CA VAL A 95 15.68 12.27 -10.56
C VAL A 95 16.59 12.64 -11.74
N VAL A 96 17.31 11.66 -12.30
CA VAL A 96 18.22 11.89 -13.45
C VAL A 96 17.45 12.19 -14.73
N ARG A 97 16.26 11.58 -14.90
CA ARG A 97 15.44 11.70 -16.12
C ARG A 97 14.40 12.82 -16.07
N ASP A 98 14.21 13.47 -14.92
CA ASP A 98 13.10 14.38 -14.65
C ASP A 98 11.73 13.69 -14.83
N ASP A 99 11.66 12.42 -14.43
CA ASP A 99 10.45 11.58 -14.50
C ASP A 99 9.77 11.48 -13.13
N ASP A 100 8.49 11.09 -13.13
CA ASP A 100 7.77 10.72 -11.90
C ASP A 100 7.85 9.20 -11.67
N PRO A 101 8.58 8.72 -10.64
CA PRO A 101 8.75 7.28 -10.39
C PRO A 101 7.45 6.57 -10.00
N ASN A 102 6.42 7.33 -9.60
CA ASN A 102 5.15 6.79 -9.14
C ASN A 102 4.08 6.71 -10.25
N ALA A 103 4.35 7.21 -11.46
CA ALA A 103 3.34 7.35 -12.51
C ALA A 103 2.79 6.00 -13.03
N GLU A 104 3.58 4.93 -12.98
CA GLU A 104 3.19 3.62 -13.54
C GLU A 104 2.02 2.99 -12.78
N PHE A 105 2.02 3.03 -11.44
CA PHE A 105 1.02 2.37 -10.59
C PHE A 105 0.24 3.32 -9.69
N CYS A 106 0.42 4.63 -9.88
CA CYS A 106 -0.44 5.69 -9.35
C CYS A 106 -0.86 6.59 -10.50
N VAL A 107 -1.68 6.04 -11.40
CA VAL A 107 -1.95 6.60 -12.74
C VAL A 107 -2.82 7.86 -12.75
N ASP A 108 -3.53 8.16 -11.66
CA ASP A 108 -4.25 9.42 -11.53
C ASP A 108 -3.29 10.54 -11.13
N ASP A 109 -2.89 11.36 -12.10
CA ASP A 109 -1.99 12.52 -11.91
C ASP A 109 -2.50 13.50 -10.84
N THR A 110 -3.81 13.67 -10.71
CA THR A 110 -4.38 14.56 -9.67
C THR A 110 -4.16 13.95 -8.30
N LEU A 111 -4.52 12.67 -8.13
CA LEU A 111 -4.29 11.95 -6.88
C LEU A 111 -2.80 11.92 -6.49
N ARG A 112 -1.92 11.67 -7.47
CA ARG A 112 -0.46 11.61 -7.25
C ARG A 112 0.09 12.96 -6.79
N ASN A 113 -0.35 14.05 -7.40
CA ASN A 113 -0.01 15.40 -6.95
C ASN A 113 -0.60 15.74 -5.57
N ASP A 114 -1.85 15.33 -5.30
CA ASP A 114 -2.48 15.51 -3.99
C ASP A 114 -1.69 14.80 -2.89
N VAL A 115 -1.26 13.55 -3.13
CA VAL A 115 -0.40 12.77 -2.21
C VAL A 115 0.92 13.49 -1.99
N LYS A 116 1.63 13.88 -3.07
CA LYS A 116 2.89 14.63 -2.98
C LYS A 116 2.76 15.90 -2.13
N ASN A 117 1.72 16.70 -2.39
CA ASN A 117 1.44 17.94 -1.67
C ASN A 117 1.05 17.70 -0.20
N ALA A 118 0.29 16.63 0.08
CA ALA A 118 -0.05 16.25 1.44
C ALA A 118 1.20 15.82 2.23
N LEU A 119 2.09 15.03 1.62
CA LEU A 119 3.31 14.56 2.27
C LEU A 119 4.27 15.69 2.65
N GLN A 120 4.28 16.82 1.94
CA GLN A 120 5.04 18.02 2.34
C GLN A 120 4.58 18.62 3.67
N LYS A 121 3.36 18.30 4.13
CA LYS A 121 2.81 18.75 5.42
C LYS A 121 3.10 17.74 6.55
N SER A 122 3.71 16.61 6.24
CA SER A 122 4.12 15.60 7.23
C SER A 122 5.22 16.17 8.13
N THR A 123 5.00 16.17 9.44
CA THR A 123 5.98 16.67 10.42
C THR A 123 6.91 15.56 10.95
N LYS A 124 6.62 14.29 10.65
CA LYS A 124 7.38 13.12 11.10
C LYS A 124 7.42 12.06 10.01
N ASN A 125 8.57 11.41 9.86
CA ASN A 125 8.76 10.26 8.99
C ASN A 125 8.33 8.97 9.70
N THR A 126 7.02 8.80 9.90
CA THR A 126 6.46 7.54 10.39
C THR A 126 5.20 7.21 9.59
N CYS A 127 4.93 5.93 9.38
CA CYS A 127 3.73 5.50 8.67
C CYS A 127 2.45 6.01 9.34
N LYS A 128 2.42 6.09 10.67
CA LYS A 128 1.28 6.69 11.39
C LYS A 128 1.09 8.16 11.02
N ASN A 129 2.17 8.94 10.96
CA ASN A 129 2.07 10.36 10.62
C ASN A 129 1.71 10.57 9.14
N ILE A 130 2.30 9.77 8.24
CA ILE A 130 2.00 9.75 6.81
C ILE A 130 0.52 9.46 6.59
N VAL A 131 -0.01 8.35 7.14
CA VAL A 131 -1.41 7.97 6.96
C VAL A 131 -2.35 9.04 7.51
N ASN A 132 -2.11 9.55 8.73
CA ASN A 132 -2.94 10.62 9.29
C ASN A 132 -2.94 11.88 8.43
N THR A 133 -1.77 12.26 7.90
CA THR A 133 -1.63 13.43 7.02
C THR A 133 -2.42 13.23 5.73
N LEU A 134 -2.33 12.06 5.10
CA LEU A 134 -3.08 11.74 3.88
C LEU A 134 -4.59 11.71 4.11
N VAL A 135 -5.05 11.05 5.18
CA VAL A 135 -6.46 10.99 5.55
C VAL A 135 -7.06 12.39 5.73
N LEU A 136 -6.33 13.29 6.39
CA LEU A 136 -6.78 14.66 6.64
C LEU A 136 -6.78 15.54 5.38
N ASN A 137 -5.89 15.30 4.42
CA ASN A 137 -5.67 16.21 3.29
C ASN A 137 -6.30 15.75 1.96
N LEU A 138 -6.51 14.45 1.73
CA LEU A 138 -6.97 13.96 0.43
C LEU A 138 -8.50 14.01 0.25
N ASN A 139 -9.27 14.04 1.34
CA ASN A 139 -10.75 13.96 1.33
C ASN A 139 -11.28 12.89 0.35
N ARG A 140 -10.90 11.63 0.56
CA ARG A 140 -11.28 10.48 -0.28
C ARG A 140 -12.17 9.48 0.48
N PRO A 141 -13.48 9.75 0.68
CA PRO A 141 -14.38 8.83 1.37
C PRO A 141 -14.43 7.45 0.71
N GLY A 142 -14.42 6.40 1.54
CA GLY A 142 -14.43 5.01 1.10
C GLY A 142 -13.10 4.52 0.51
N TRP A 143 -12.02 5.30 0.63
CA TRP A 143 -10.67 4.83 0.28
C TRP A 143 -9.95 4.24 1.48
N ALA A 144 -9.29 3.11 1.29
CA ALA A 144 -8.25 2.62 2.18
C ALA A 144 -6.94 3.37 1.91
N ILE A 145 -6.20 3.71 2.97
CA ILE A 145 -4.84 4.23 2.88
C ILE A 145 -3.97 3.39 3.80
N THR A 146 -2.92 2.78 3.26
CA THR A 146 -1.93 2.02 4.03
C THR A 146 -0.53 2.58 3.80
N CYS A 147 0.32 2.42 4.79
CA CYS A 147 1.75 2.71 4.70
C CYS A 147 2.51 1.54 5.32
N ILE A 148 3.56 1.09 4.63
CA ILE A 148 4.51 0.10 5.12
C ILE A 148 5.91 0.65 4.84
N GLN A 149 6.75 0.65 5.86
CA GLN A 149 8.20 0.83 5.75
C GLN A 149 8.84 -0.53 5.93
N PHE A 150 9.71 -0.92 4.99
CA PHE A 150 10.43 -2.19 5.04
C PHE A 150 11.84 -2.05 4.48
N ASP A 151 12.78 -2.87 4.95
CA ASP A 151 14.20 -2.84 4.56
C ASP A 151 14.67 -4.06 3.76
N GLU A 152 13.83 -5.08 3.59
CA GLU A 152 14.14 -6.30 2.82
C GLU A 152 13.42 -6.35 1.46
N PHE A 153 12.19 -6.87 1.42
CA PHE A 153 11.45 -7.06 0.18
C PHE A 153 9.93 -7.00 0.37
N ALA A 154 9.21 -6.76 -0.72
CA ALA A 154 7.77 -6.95 -0.79
C ALA A 154 7.35 -7.72 -2.04
N LEU A 155 6.18 -8.37 -1.97
CA LEU A 155 5.44 -8.92 -3.09
C LEU A 155 4.09 -8.20 -3.12
N ASP A 156 3.75 -7.52 -4.21
CA ASP A 156 2.47 -6.84 -4.32
C ASP A 156 1.77 -7.06 -5.67
N GLY A 157 0.44 -7.12 -5.61
CA GLY A 157 -0.40 -7.00 -6.79
C GLY A 157 -0.69 -5.53 -7.07
N VAL A 158 -0.47 -5.08 -8.31
CA VAL A 158 -0.73 -3.71 -8.77
C VAL A 158 -1.64 -3.71 -9.98
N VAL A 159 -2.32 -2.59 -10.20
CA VAL A 159 -3.25 -2.41 -11.32
C VAL A 159 -3.20 -0.97 -11.82
N THR A 160 -3.28 -0.76 -13.13
CA THR A 160 -3.28 0.56 -13.76
C THR A 160 -4.69 1.15 -13.81
N ASP A 161 -5.24 1.51 -12.65
CA ASP A 161 -6.61 2.03 -12.52
C ASP A 161 -6.65 3.30 -11.64
N LYS A 162 -7.52 4.26 -11.98
CA LYS A 162 -7.62 5.54 -11.25
C LYS A 162 -8.15 5.40 -9.81
N ASN A 163 -8.78 4.28 -9.48
CA ASN A 163 -9.22 3.94 -8.13
C ASN A 163 -8.17 3.15 -7.33
N PHE A 164 -6.95 3.05 -7.85
CA PHE A 164 -5.80 2.44 -7.18
C PHE A 164 -4.55 3.32 -7.34
N CYS A 165 -3.72 3.37 -6.30
CA CYS A 165 -2.45 4.05 -6.33
C CYS A 165 -1.45 3.33 -5.43
N SER A 166 -0.33 2.89 -5.99
CA SER A 166 0.86 2.44 -5.28
C SER A 166 1.91 3.54 -5.39
N TYR A 167 2.23 4.19 -4.27
CA TYR A 167 3.06 5.39 -4.21
C TYR A 167 4.21 5.18 -3.23
N ASP A 168 5.44 5.38 -3.68
CA ASP A 168 6.62 5.38 -2.86
C ASP A 168 7.03 6.81 -2.50
N ALA A 169 7.12 7.06 -1.19
CA ALA A 169 7.59 8.31 -0.63
C ALA A 169 9.02 8.17 -0.12
N VAL A 170 9.95 8.90 -0.73
CA VAL A 170 11.34 8.99 -0.27
C VAL A 170 11.49 10.23 0.60
N GLN A 171 11.77 10.06 1.89
CA GLN A 171 11.93 11.17 2.85
C GLN A 171 13.15 10.91 3.73
N ASN A 172 14.12 11.83 3.72
CA ASN A 172 15.37 11.73 4.51
C ASN A 172 16.14 10.41 4.34
N GLY A 173 16.13 9.83 3.13
CA GLY A 173 16.79 8.55 2.84
C GLY A 173 15.97 7.31 3.21
N GLU A 174 14.80 7.48 3.81
CA GLU A 174 13.85 6.40 4.10
C GLU A 174 12.82 6.29 2.97
N ILE A 175 12.34 5.07 2.73
CA ILE A 175 11.31 4.78 1.73
C ILE A 175 10.07 4.23 2.42
N PHE A 176 8.93 4.85 2.14
CA PHE A 176 7.62 4.41 2.60
C PHE A 176 6.77 4.02 1.40
N THR A 177 6.33 2.77 1.34
CA THR A 177 5.33 2.35 0.36
C THR A 177 3.94 2.65 0.90
N ILE A 178 3.25 3.54 0.20
CA ILE A 178 1.90 3.98 0.50
C ILE A 178 0.97 3.39 -0.54
N ARG A 179 -0.13 2.77 -0.12
CA ARG A 179 -1.15 2.30 -1.06
C ARG A 179 -2.50 2.94 -0.75
N LEU A 180 -3.14 3.46 -1.79
CA LEU A 180 -4.47 4.05 -1.74
C LEU A 180 -5.39 3.29 -2.68
N ALA A 181 -6.56 2.89 -2.20
CA ALA A 181 -7.54 2.21 -3.05
C ALA A 181 -8.97 2.59 -2.69
N LYS A 182 -9.80 2.88 -3.69
CA LYS A 182 -11.26 2.99 -3.51
C LYS A 182 -11.81 1.59 -3.27
N LEU A 183 -12.42 1.38 -2.12
CA LEU A 183 -12.95 0.08 -1.75
C LEU A 183 -14.26 -0.21 -2.47
N ASP A 184 -14.39 -1.43 -2.98
CA ASP A 184 -15.66 -2.02 -3.33
C ASP A 184 -16.31 -2.56 -2.05
N MET A 185 -17.37 -1.89 -1.60
CA MET A 185 -18.08 -2.24 -0.37
C MET A 185 -19.39 -2.98 -0.65
N SER A 186 -19.61 -3.45 -1.88
CA SER A 186 -20.80 -4.21 -2.27
C SER A 186 -20.84 -5.62 -1.65
#